data_AF-A0A3P7FGD8-F1
#
_entry.id   AF-A0A3P7FGD8-F1
#
_cell.length_a   1.000
_cell.length_b   1.000
_cell.length_c   1.000
_cell.angle_alpha   90.00
_cell.angle_beta   90.00
_cell.angle_gamma   90.00
#
_symmetry.space_group_name_H-M   'P 1'
#
loop_
_entity.id
_entity.type
_entity.pdbx_description
1 polymer ?
#
loop_
_entity_poly.entity_id
_entity_poly.type
_entity_poly.pdbx_seq_one_letter_code
_entity_poly.pdbx_strand_id
1 'polypeptide(L)'
;MTKRRPKNKKPTGLNRFLGNCLLNEREKLRQQYRKRQQAYNTENMVEVDKNVAQNVDSVIEETGLEEFLAKAELAGTNFAAEKEQFRMLDLENSKVVVNTINAAHSMDELYRKYGDRLRIPRRPPKEACETVDDLMRLENEYFLEWRKNLADLQENNGVLLTPFERNLELWRQLWRVIERSDIVVQILDARNPLLFRNLDLEAYIKECDIAKQSIYLINKIDLLSKEQMESWRNWFMENDVDAVFWSALEPEANCSGVMEKSKHNESGDGSEKKVENRDQDSDGSSSGVNGDDDDGKHSHSCRARLSQNIDVSEQKIPIIHCAAELILFFKSRAHIIERRPFVVGMVGYPNVGKSSTINKLMDRKKVSVSATPGKTRHLQTLVVDEELTLCDCPGLVMPSFALSRSEMILNGILSIDHMHEYLSPVELLLTRVPRRYFEKIYSIMLTSTADNDSNEESLLSAHDLLT
;
A
#
# COMPACT_ATOMS: atom_id res chain seq x y z
N MET A 1 -64.64 18.80 71.50
CA MET A 1 -63.84 17.70 72.08
C MET A 1 -64.23 16.39 71.42
N THR A 2 -63.25 15.53 71.12
CA THR A 2 -63.28 14.14 70.55
C THR A 2 -62.57 14.00 69.20
N LYS A 3 -61.24 13.79 69.27
CA LYS A 3 -60.37 13.44 68.13
C LYS A 3 -60.55 11.96 67.76
N ARG A 4 -60.93 11.67 66.51
CA ARG A 4 -60.93 10.31 65.92
C ARG A 4 -59.51 9.94 65.44
N ARG A 5 -59.09 8.70 65.74
CA ARG A 5 -57.80 8.07 65.32
C ARG A 5 -57.73 7.84 63.80
N PRO A 6 -56.56 8.01 63.14
CA PRO A 6 -56.33 7.50 61.79
C PRO A 6 -55.66 6.11 61.81
N LYS A 7 -55.96 5.34 60.75
CA LYS A 7 -55.62 3.92 60.53
C LYS A 7 -54.17 3.71 60.10
N ASN A 8 -53.60 2.56 60.50
CA ASN A 8 -52.30 2.02 60.12
C ASN A 8 -52.08 1.94 58.59
N LYS A 9 -50.97 2.48 58.09
CA LYS A 9 -50.37 2.16 56.77
C LYS A 9 -48.96 1.58 56.98
N LYS A 10 -48.68 0.44 56.34
CA LYS A 10 -47.44 -0.37 56.44
C LYS A 10 -46.21 0.36 55.90
N PRO A 11 -44.98 0.07 56.38
CA PRO A 11 -43.77 0.72 55.91
C PRO A 11 -43.26 0.08 54.61
N THR A 12 -43.48 0.76 53.49
CA THR A 12 -42.83 0.47 52.20
C THR A 12 -41.73 1.51 51.98
N GLY A 13 -40.46 1.16 52.21
CA GLY A 13 -39.39 2.14 51.94
C GLY A 13 -37.94 1.71 52.20
N LEU A 14 -37.68 0.69 53.02
CA LEU A 14 -36.30 0.42 53.47
C LEU A 14 -35.39 -0.28 52.45
N ASN A 15 -35.91 -0.91 51.39
CA ASN A 15 -35.10 -1.71 50.45
C ASN A 15 -34.72 -1.01 49.14
N ARG A 16 -35.13 0.26 48.93
CA ARG A 16 -34.74 1.05 47.73
C ARG A 16 -33.42 1.82 47.93
N PHE A 17 -33.01 2.07 49.17
CA PHE A 17 -31.79 2.81 49.47
C PHE A 17 -30.52 1.98 49.25
N LEU A 18 -30.55 0.68 49.60
CA LEU A 18 -29.39 -0.19 49.42
C LEU A 18 -29.09 -0.45 47.93
N GLY A 19 -30.12 -0.65 47.11
CA GLY A 19 -29.98 -0.86 45.67
C GLY A 19 -29.41 0.37 44.95
N ASN A 20 -29.85 1.56 45.32
CA ASN A 20 -29.33 2.82 44.75
C ASN A 20 -27.90 3.11 45.23
N CYS A 21 -27.55 2.79 46.47
CA CYS A 21 -26.16 2.89 46.95
C CYS A 21 -25.22 1.92 46.21
N LEU A 22 -25.61 0.66 46.03
CA LEU A 22 -24.80 -0.34 45.31
C LEU A 22 -24.66 -0.01 43.81
N LEU A 23 -25.71 0.53 43.18
CA LEU A 23 -25.65 1.00 41.80
C LEU A 23 -24.70 2.20 41.65
N ASN A 24 -24.80 3.19 42.53
CA ASN A 24 -23.91 4.36 42.53
C ASN A 24 -22.45 3.99 42.82
N GLU A 25 -22.21 2.99 43.68
CA GLU A 25 -20.86 2.50 43.97
C GLU A 25 -20.27 1.74 42.77
N ARG A 26 -21.06 0.91 42.08
CA ARG A 26 -20.67 0.25 40.82
C ARG A 26 -20.41 1.25 39.69
N GLU A 27 -21.21 2.31 39.57
CA GLU A 27 -20.98 3.38 38.59
C GLU A 27 -19.69 4.16 38.89
N LYS A 28 -19.42 4.48 40.16
CA LYS A 28 -18.16 5.12 40.56
C LYS A 28 -16.95 4.24 40.25
N LEU A 29 -17.01 2.93 40.52
CA LEU A 29 -15.95 1.99 40.18
C LEU A 29 -15.74 1.89 38.65
N ARG A 30 -16.83 1.85 37.86
CA ARG A 30 -16.74 1.90 36.38
C ARG A 30 -16.14 3.20 35.87
N GLN A 31 -16.51 4.35 36.44
CA GLN A 31 -15.95 5.65 36.07
C GLN A 31 -14.47 5.76 36.47
N GLN A 32 -14.07 5.24 37.63
CA GLN A 32 -12.67 5.17 38.03
C GLN A 32 -11.87 4.24 37.12
N TYR A 33 -12.43 3.10 36.71
CA TYR A 33 -11.78 2.19 35.76
C TYR A 33 -11.66 2.82 34.37
N ARG A 34 -12.70 3.51 33.87
CA ARG A 34 -12.62 4.28 32.62
C ARG A 34 -11.61 5.42 32.69
N LYS A 35 -11.54 6.16 33.80
CA LYS A 35 -10.53 7.20 34.02
C LYS A 35 -9.12 6.62 34.14
N ARG A 36 -8.94 5.45 34.76
CA ARG A 36 -7.66 4.74 34.81
C ARG A 36 -7.26 4.19 33.45
N GLN A 37 -8.19 3.62 32.67
CA GLN A 37 -7.92 3.22 31.30
C GLN A 37 -7.65 4.41 30.40
N GLN A 38 -8.35 5.54 30.55
CA GLN A 38 -8.07 6.76 29.79
C GLN A 38 -6.75 7.39 30.22
N ALA A 39 -6.41 7.43 31.51
CA ALA A 39 -5.11 7.94 31.98
C ALA A 39 -3.96 7.01 31.56
N TYR A 40 -4.12 5.68 31.69
CA TYR A 40 -3.14 4.70 31.23
C TYR A 40 -3.00 4.71 29.71
N ASN A 41 -4.10 4.87 28.96
CA ASN A 41 -4.05 5.05 27.51
C ASN A 41 -3.55 6.43 27.12
N THR A 42 -3.70 7.49 27.91
CA THR A 42 -3.21 8.84 27.55
C THR A 42 -1.75 9.02 27.93
N GLU A 43 -1.33 8.54 29.10
CA GLU A 43 0.08 8.59 29.55
C GLU A 43 0.92 7.57 28.76
N ASN A 44 0.40 6.36 28.49
CA ASN A 44 1.11 5.42 27.61
C ASN A 44 0.88 5.67 26.11
N MET A 45 -0.25 6.20 25.60
CA MET A 45 -0.28 6.63 24.17
C MET A 45 0.62 7.83 23.95
N VAL A 46 0.63 8.83 24.85
CA VAL A 46 1.40 10.06 24.58
C VAL A 46 2.91 9.84 24.75
N GLU A 47 3.36 8.85 25.55
CA GLU A 47 4.78 8.49 25.66
C GLU A 47 5.20 7.31 24.76
N VAL A 48 4.34 6.31 24.53
CA VAL A 48 4.64 5.19 23.61
C VAL A 48 4.45 5.61 22.14
N ASP A 49 3.42 6.40 21.79
CA ASP A 49 3.26 6.86 20.40
C ASP A 49 4.33 7.88 20.00
N LYS A 50 4.91 8.67 20.93
CA LYS A 50 5.98 9.61 20.58
C LYS A 50 7.29 8.92 20.21
N ASN A 51 7.64 7.83 20.91
CA ASN A 51 8.86 7.08 20.64
C ASN A 51 8.68 6.06 19.49
N VAL A 52 7.48 5.49 19.33
CA VAL A 52 7.17 4.57 18.22
C VAL A 52 6.97 5.31 16.90
N ALA A 53 6.34 6.51 16.90
CA ALA A 53 6.12 7.27 15.67
C ALA A 53 7.41 7.87 15.07
N GLN A 54 8.50 7.94 15.84
CA GLN A 54 9.78 8.47 15.35
C GLN A 54 10.63 7.43 14.60
N ASN A 55 10.38 6.13 14.76
CA ASN A 55 11.30 5.07 14.29
C ASN A 55 10.72 4.09 13.24
N VAL A 56 9.59 4.39 12.60
CA VAL A 56 9.07 3.55 11.50
C VAL A 56 9.68 3.95 10.16
N ASP A 57 11.00 3.76 10.06
CA ASP A 57 11.70 3.81 8.79
C ASP A 57 11.81 2.40 8.19
N SER A 58 11.66 2.32 6.88
CA SER A 58 11.81 1.07 6.13
C SER A 58 13.29 0.72 6.03
N VAL A 59 13.64 -0.52 6.41
CA VAL A 59 15.01 -1.01 6.43
C VAL A 59 15.09 -2.20 5.47
N ILE A 60 15.60 -1.92 4.28
CA ILE A 60 15.67 -2.85 3.15
C ILE A 60 17.09 -3.42 3.01
N GLU A 61 18.11 -2.63 3.31
CA GLU A 61 19.53 -3.00 3.30
C GLU A 61 20.15 -2.62 4.64
N GLU A 62 20.90 -3.55 5.25
CA GLU A 62 21.67 -3.33 6.48
C GLU A 62 23.11 -3.77 6.21
N THR A 63 24.07 -3.06 6.77
CA THR A 63 25.46 -3.53 6.88
C THR A 63 25.53 -4.72 7.84
N GLY A 64 26.59 -5.54 7.76
CA GLY A 64 26.74 -6.71 8.65
C GLY A 64 26.72 -6.37 10.14
N LEU A 65 27.16 -5.16 10.53
CA LEU A 65 27.10 -4.68 11.91
C LEU A 65 25.67 -4.28 12.31
N GLU A 66 24.95 -3.55 11.44
CA GLU A 66 23.55 -3.18 11.67
C GLU A 66 22.67 -4.41 11.79
N GLU A 67 22.88 -5.42 10.94
CA GLU A 67 22.18 -6.69 11.02
C GLU A 67 22.47 -7.42 12.34
N PHE A 68 23.72 -7.40 12.80
CA PHE A 68 24.09 -7.98 14.10
C PHE A 68 23.40 -7.26 15.27
N LEU A 69 23.41 -5.92 15.25
CA LEU A 69 22.75 -5.10 16.27
C LEU A 69 21.23 -5.30 16.26
N ALA A 70 20.58 -5.32 15.09
CA ALA A 70 19.15 -5.57 14.97
C ALA A 70 18.75 -6.96 15.48
N LYS A 71 19.56 -8.00 15.18
CA LYS A 71 19.35 -9.34 15.72
C LYS A 71 19.48 -9.37 17.25
N ALA A 72 20.45 -8.64 17.79
CA ALA A 72 20.66 -8.53 19.23
C ALA A 72 19.50 -7.82 19.95
N GLU A 73 19.00 -6.73 19.37
CA GLU A 73 17.86 -5.97 19.91
C GLU A 73 16.59 -6.82 19.92
N LEU A 74 16.30 -7.51 18.81
CA LEU A 74 15.15 -8.41 18.72
C LEU A 74 15.24 -9.58 19.72
N ALA A 75 16.45 -10.08 19.98
CA ALA A 75 16.71 -11.13 20.97
C ALA A 75 16.68 -10.63 22.42
N GLY A 76 16.56 -9.31 22.65
CA GLY A 76 16.60 -8.71 23.98
C GLY A 76 17.97 -8.80 24.65
N THR A 77 19.05 -8.97 23.88
CA THR A 77 20.41 -9.08 24.40
C THR A 77 21.10 -7.71 24.37
N ASN A 78 21.46 -7.18 25.54
CA ASN A 78 22.27 -5.98 25.64
C ASN A 78 23.75 -6.34 25.43
N PHE A 79 24.37 -5.82 24.39
CA PHE A 79 25.82 -5.93 24.19
C PHE A 79 26.54 -4.73 24.77
N ALA A 80 27.29 -4.95 25.85
CA ALA A 80 28.38 -4.06 26.22
C ALA A 80 29.63 -4.54 25.47
N ALA A 81 30.11 -3.76 24.50
CA ALA A 81 31.37 -4.06 23.84
C ALA A 81 32.52 -3.86 24.83
N GLU A 82 33.00 -4.95 25.45
CA GLU A 82 34.27 -4.93 26.15
C GLU A 82 35.39 -4.72 25.13
N LYS A 83 36.02 -3.54 25.13
CA LYS A 83 37.04 -3.09 24.16
C LYS A 83 38.34 -3.91 24.14
N GLU A 84 38.44 -5.03 24.86
CA GLU A 84 39.72 -5.70 25.13
C GLU A 84 39.90 -7.09 24.50
N GLN A 85 38.88 -7.68 23.85
CA GLN A 85 39.02 -8.98 23.17
C GLN A 85 38.87 -8.86 21.65
N PHE A 86 39.95 -8.51 20.95
CA PHE A 86 40.02 -8.71 19.50
C PHE A 86 40.21 -10.21 19.22
N ARG A 87 39.21 -10.87 18.62
CA ARG A 87 39.43 -12.14 17.91
C ARG A 87 39.65 -11.81 16.45
N MET A 88 40.85 -12.06 15.96
CA MET A 88 41.13 -12.01 14.54
C MET A 88 40.43 -13.21 13.91
N LEU A 89 39.34 -12.96 13.18
CA LEU A 89 38.70 -13.99 12.37
C LEU A 89 39.57 -14.17 11.13
N ASP A 90 40.21 -15.33 10.99
CA ASP A 90 40.90 -15.68 9.76
C ASP A 90 39.89 -15.66 8.60
N LEU A 91 40.13 -14.75 7.66
CA LEU A 91 39.31 -14.57 6.45
C LEU A 91 39.29 -15.81 5.54
N GLU A 92 40.08 -16.84 5.85
CA GLU A 92 40.22 -18.06 5.04
C GLU A 92 38.89 -18.84 4.88
N ASN A 93 37.96 -18.70 5.83
CA ASN A 93 36.63 -19.32 5.75
C ASN A 93 35.52 -18.35 5.32
N SER A 94 35.84 -17.10 5.00
CA SER A 94 34.88 -16.21 4.35
C SER A 94 34.72 -16.67 2.90
N LYS A 95 33.77 -17.57 2.66
CA LYS A 95 33.23 -17.75 1.32
C LYS A 95 32.56 -16.43 0.94
N VAL A 96 33.29 -15.56 0.26
CA VAL A 96 32.70 -14.48 -0.53
C VAL A 96 31.88 -15.19 -1.61
N VAL A 97 30.61 -15.46 -1.31
CA VAL A 97 29.65 -15.90 -2.32
C VAL A 97 29.45 -14.71 -3.22
N VAL A 98 30.25 -14.64 -4.28
CA VAL A 98 29.92 -13.81 -5.42
C VAL A 98 28.57 -14.33 -5.89
N ASN A 99 27.52 -13.51 -5.77
CA ASN A 99 26.18 -13.81 -6.25
C ASN A 99 26.14 -13.82 -7.79
N THR A 100 27.10 -14.50 -8.43
CA THR A 100 27.00 -14.93 -9.81
C THR A 100 26.00 -16.08 -9.83
N ILE A 101 24.71 -15.73 -9.78
CA ILE A 101 23.68 -16.60 -10.32
C ILE A 101 24.06 -16.77 -11.78
N ASN A 102 24.56 -17.96 -12.10
CA ASN A 102 24.54 -18.44 -13.46
C ASN A 102 23.12 -18.20 -13.97
N ALA A 103 22.95 -17.41 -15.03
CA ALA A 103 21.69 -17.14 -15.72
C ALA A 103 20.96 -18.40 -16.25
N ALA A 104 21.32 -19.58 -15.74
CA ALA A 104 20.82 -20.89 -16.10
C ALA A 104 19.48 -21.25 -15.42
N HIS A 105 19.14 -20.65 -14.28
CA HIS A 105 17.85 -20.94 -13.63
C HIS A 105 16.79 -19.93 -14.03
N SER A 106 15.75 -20.43 -14.71
CA SER A 106 14.50 -19.69 -14.85
C SER A 106 13.93 -19.40 -13.46
N MET A 107 13.29 -18.24 -13.31
CA MET A 107 12.54 -17.86 -12.11
C MET A 107 11.53 -18.96 -11.71
N ASP A 108 10.91 -19.62 -12.68
CA ASP A 108 9.97 -20.73 -12.45
C ASP A 108 10.62 -21.92 -11.76
N GLU A 109 11.88 -22.23 -12.06
CA GLU A 109 12.61 -23.32 -11.41
C GLU A 109 12.91 -23.00 -9.95
N LEU A 110 13.24 -21.75 -9.65
CA LEU A 110 13.46 -21.30 -8.28
C LEU A 110 12.18 -21.41 -7.46
N TYR A 111 11.04 -20.96 -8.00
CA TYR A 111 9.74 -21.11 -7.35
C TYR A 111 9.36 -22.57 -7.14
N ARG A 112 9.59 -23.45 -8.11
CA ARG A 112 9.32 -24.89 -7.95
C ARG A 112 10.19 -25.55 -6.88
N LYS A 113 11.44 -25.13 -6.74
CA LYS A 113 12.40 -25.75 -5.80
C LYS A 113 12.30 -25.19 -4.38
N TYR A 114 12.10 -23.87 -4.26
CA TYR A 114 12.27 -23.14 -3.01
C TYR A 114 11.09 -22.22 -2.67
N GLY A 115 10.03 -22.18 -3.47
CA GLY A 115 8.88 -21.30 -3.25
C GLY A 115 8.25 -21.44 -1.85
N ASP A 116 8.16 -22.67 -1.33
CA ASP A 116 7.59 -22.96 -0.01
C ASP A 116 8.36 -22.33 1.16
N ARG A 117 9.63 -21.97 0.95
CA ARG A 117 10.49 -21.33 1.94
C ARG A 117 10.39 -19.80 1.93
N LEU A 118 9.85 -19.21 0.86
CA LEU A 118 9.62 -17.76 0.75
C LEU A 118 8.32 -17.33 1.45
N ARG A 119 8.17 -17.69 2.72
CA ARG A 119 7.00 -17.30 3.51
C ARG A 119 7.16 -15.88 4.05
N ILE A 120 6.05 -15.18 4.26
CA ILE A 120 5.98 -13.95 5.04
C ILE A 120 5.85 -14.29 6.54
N PRO A 121 6.38 -13.46 7.45
CA PRO A 121 6.34 -13.74 8.88
C PRO A 121 4.88 -13.82 9.34
N ARG A 122 4.52 -14.97 9.91
CA ARG A 122 3.18 -15.26 10.43
C ARG A 122 3.04 -14.61 11.80
N ARG A 123 1.86 -14.03 12.08
CA ARG A 123 1.58 -13.51 13.42
C ARG A 123 1.37 -14.68 14.41
N PRO A 124 2.00 -14.66 15.59
CA PRO A 124 1.71 -15.64 16.64
C PRO A 124 0.21 -15.64 17.01
N PRO A 125 -0.37 -16.81 17.34
CA PRO A 125 -1.77 -16.91 17.72
C PRO A 125 -2.02 -16.11 19.01
N LYS A 126 -3.11 -15.33 19.02
CA LYS A 126 -3.48 -14.47 20.16
C LYS A 126 -3.68 -15.24 21.46
N GLU A 127 -4.04 -16.52 21.37
CA GLU A 127 -4.28 -17.42 22.51
C GLU A 127 -3.01 -17.79 23.27
N ALA A 128 -1.83 -17.67 22.65
CA ALA A 128 -0.56 -18.01 23.28
C ALA A 128 -0.02 -16.90 24.20
N CYS A 129 -0.67 -15.73 24.24
CA CYS A 129 -0.16 -14.55 24.94
C CYS A 129 -1.11 -14.15 26.08
N GLU A 130 -0.58 -14.06 27.31
CA GLU A 130 -1.34 -13.54 28.46
C GLU A 130 -1.18 -12.02 28.60
N THR A 131 0.02 -11.53 28.30
CA THR A 131 0.39 -10.11 28.44
C THR A 131 0.82 -9.50 27.10
N VAL A 132 0.85 -8.17 27.03
CA VAL A 132 1.36 -7.43 25.85
C VAL A 132 2.85 -7.70 25.65
N ASP A 133 3.62 -7.80 26.73
CA ASP A 133 5.06 -8.07 26.69
C ASP A 133 5.35 -9.49 26.18
N ASP A 134 4.55 -10.48 26.58
CA ASP A 134 4.65 -11.84 26.04
C ASP A 134 4.35 -11.88 24.54
N LEU A 135 3.34 -11.13 24.08
CA LEU A 135 3.05 -10.99 22.66
C LEU A 135 4.23 -10.35 21.90
N MET A 136 4.82 -9.28 22.43
CA MET A 136 5.96 -8.63 21.81
C MET A 136 7.18 -9.56 21.74
N ARG A 137 7.45 -10.34 22.80
CA ARG A 137 8.52 -11.34 22.81
C ARG A 137 8.29 -12.43 21.75
N LEU A 138 7.08 -12.98 21.68
CA LEU A 138 6.73 -14.01 20.69
C LEU A 138 6.78 -13.47 19.26
N GLU A 139 6.30 -12.25 19.03
CA GLU A 139 6.41 -11.59 17.72
C GLU A 139 7.88 -11.41 17.30
N ASN A 140 8.77 -11.02 18.23
CA ASN A 140 10.20 -10.91 17.98
C ASN A 140 10.84 -12.28 17.68
N GLU A 141 10.50 -13.32 18.44
CA GLU A 141 11.03 -14.68 18.24
C GLU A 141 10.64 -15.25 16.87
N TYR A 142 9.36 -15.15 16.49
CA TYR A 142 8.87 -15.60 15.18
C TYR A 142 9.53 -14.84 14.04
N PHE A 143 9.73 -13.53 14.21
CA PHE A 143 10.40 -12.70 13.21
C PHE A 143 11.89 -13.05 13.06
N LEU A 144 12.59 -13.34 14.16
CA LEU A 144 13.97 -13.80 14.14
C LEU A 144 14.12 -15.16 13.47
N GLU A 145 13.23 -16.11 13.78
CA GLU A 145 13.21 -17.42 13.13
C GLU A 145 12.98 -17.29 11.62
N TRP A 146 12.03 -16.44 11.22
CA TRP A 146 11.80 -16.11 9.82
C TRP A 146 13.03 -15.52 9.13
N ARG A 147 13.73 -14.56 9.75
CA ARG A 147 14.98 -14.00 9.22
C ARG A 147 16.07 -15.06 9.06
N LYS A 148 16.19 -15.99 10.02
CA LYS A 148 17.16 -17.11 9.93
C LYS A 148 16.85 -18.01 8.73
N ASN A 149 15.59 -18.39 8.54
CA ASN A 149 15.18 -19.23 7.41
C ASN A 149 15.50 -18.60 6.05
N LEU A 150 15.36 -17.27 5.91
CA LEU A 150 15.75 -16.56 4.69
C LEU A 150 17.26 -16.46 4.52
N ALA A 151 18.01 -16.19 5.60
CA ALA A 151 19.48 -16.17 5.56
C ALA A 151 20.04 -17.55 5.16
N ASP A 152 19.50 -18.63 5.72
CA ASP A 152 19.86 -19.99 5.38
C ASP A 152 19.61 -20.29 3.89
N LEU A 153 18.55 -19.74 3.30
CA LEU A 153 18.24 -19.88 1.87
C LEU A 153 19.25 -19.14 0.99
N GLN A 154 19.68 -17.94 1.40
CA GLN A 154 20.67 -17.17 0.65
C GLN A 154 22.07 -17.82 0.73
N GLU A 155 22.51 -18.20 1.93
CA GLU A 155 23.85 -18.75 2.16
C GLU A 155 24.02 -20.16 1.61
N ASN A 156 23.07 -21.06 1.86
CA ASN A 156 23.23 -22.49 1.51
C ASN A 156 22.87 -22.78 0.05
N ASN A 157 21.94 -22.03 -0.53
CA ASN A 157 21.44 -22.29 -1.88
C ASN A 157 21.94 -21.29 -2.93
N GLY A 158 22.63 -20.21 -2.52
CA GLY A 158 23.19 -19.21 -3.44
C GLY A 158 22.11 -18.43 -4.20
N VAL A 159 20.92 -18.30 -3.62
CA VAL A 159 19.77 -17.65 -4.26
C VAL A 159 19.74 -16.17 -3.92
N LEU A 160 19.59 -15.32 -4.93
CA LEU A 160 19.39 -13.89 -4.77
C LEU A 160 17.92 -13.61 -4.53
N LEU A 161 17.64 -12.92 -3.43
CA LEU A 161 16.32 -12.46 -3.08
C LEU A 161 16.19 -10.97 -3.38
N THR A 162 14.99 -10.53 -3.70
CA THR A 162 14.63 -9.12 -3.57
C THR A 162 14.90 -8.68 -2.13
N PRO A 163 15.38 -7.46 -1.94
CA PRO A 163 15.60 -6.98 -0.60
C PRO A 163 14.22 -6.89 0.06
N PHE A 164 14.14 -7.18 1.35
CA PHE A 164 12.88 -7.34 2.05
C PHE A 164 12.89 -6.47 3.29
N GLU A 165 11.70 -6.16 3.80
CA GLU A 165 11.59 -5.34 4.99
C GLU A 165 12.12 -6.06 6.24
N ARG A 166 13.13 -5.48 6.89
CA ARG A 166 13.78 -6.01 8.10
C ARG A 166 13.24 -5.37 9.39
N ASN A 167 12.47 -4.29 9.28
CA ASN A 167 11.79 -3.68 10.41
C ASN A 167 10.49 -4.43 10.77
N LEU A 168 10.46 -5.04 11.95
CA LEU A 168 9.28 -5.74 12.48
C LEU A 168 8.05 -4.84 12.60
N GLU A 169 8.23 -3.54 12.88
CA GLU A 169 7.08 -2.64 13.08
C GLU A 169 6.25 -2.50 11.79
N LEU A 170 6.88 -2.54 10.62
CA LEU A 170 6.17 -2.52 9.34
C LEU A 170 5.37 -3.82 9.11
N TRP A 171 5.92 -4.98 9.49
CA TRP A 171 5.18 -6.25 9.46
C TRP A 171 4.00 -6.25 10.43
N ARG A 172 4.13 -5.63 11.61
CA ARG A 172 3.00 -5.41 12.52
C ARG A 172 1.90 -4.57 11.89
N GLN A 173 2.24 -3.56 11.09
CA GLN A 173 1.23 -2.80 10.34
C GLN A 173 0.49 -3.68 9.33
N LEU A 174 1.21 -4.56 8.60
CA LEU A 174 0.59 -5.52 7.68
C LEU A 174 -0.38 -6.46 8.42
N TRP A 175 0.05 -7.04 9.55
CA TRP A 175 -0.81 -7.91 10.34
C TRP A 175 -2.08 -7.20 10.81
N ARG A 176 -1.96 -5.94 11.27
CA ARG A 176 -3.12 -5.12 11.68
C ARG A 176 -4.08 -4.85 10.51
N VAL A 177 -3.56 -4.66 9.30
CA VAL A 177 -4.40 -4.49 8.10
C VAL A 177 -5.18 -5.77 7.82
N ILE A 178 -4.48 -6.91 7.71
CA ILE A 178 -5.09 -8.21 7.38
C ILE A 178 -6.13 -8.61 8.43
N GLU A 179 -5.92 -8.30 9.71
CA GLU A 179 -6.88 -8.59 10.77
C GLU A 179 -8.14 -7.74 10.70
N ARG A 180 -8.02 -6.47 10.30
CA ARG A 180 -9.15 -5.52 10.24
C ARG A 180 -9.93 -5.61 8.94
N SER A 181 -9.28 -6.04 7.85
CA SER A 181 -9.88 -6.11 6.52
C SER A 181 -10.75 -7.34 6.32
N ASP A 182 -11.87 -7.17 5.63
CA ASP A 182 -12.72 -8.24 5.10
C ASP A 182 -12.23 -8.68 3.71
N ILE A 183 -11.76 -7.71 2.92
CA ILE A 183 -11.18 -7.91 1.61
C ILE A 183 -9.76 -7.33 1.63
N VAL A 184 -8.76 -8.10 1.21
CA VAL A 184 -7.40 -7.62 1.02
C VAL A 184 -7.14 -7.47 -0.47
N VAL A 185 -6.90 -6.23 -0.89
CA VAL A 185 -6.57 -5.89 -2.27
C VAL A 185 -5.05 -5.76 -2.38
N GLN A 186 -4.43 -6.66 -3.14
CA GLN A 186 -3.01 -6.58 -3.47
C GLN A 186 -2.83 -5.78 -4.76
N ILE A 187 -2.18 -4.62 -4.65
CA ILE A 187 -1.92 -3.74 -5.79
C ILE A 187 -0.63 -4.17 -6.48
N LEU A 188 -0.77 -4.48 -7.77
CA LEU A 188 0.30 -4.89 -8.66
C LEU A 188 0.59 -3.79 -9.69
N ASP A 189 1.83 -3.69 -10.15
CA ASP A 189 2.19 -2.85 -11.29
C ASP A 189 1.99 -3.63 -12.60
N ALA A 190 1.19 -3.10 -13.53
CA ALA A 190 0.85 -3.74 -14.79
C ALA A 190 2.07 -4.07 -15.68
N ARG A 191 3.21 -3.40 -15.49
CA ARG A 191 4.44 -3.65 -16.27
C ARG A 191 5.03 -5.04 -16.02
N ASN A 192 4.95 -5.53 -14.78
CA ASN A 192 5.41 -6.87 -14.41
C ASN A 192 4.60 -7.39 -13.21
N PRO A 193 3.35 -7.81 -13.43
CA PRO A 193 2.45 -8.18 -12.34
C PRO A 193 2.93 -9.41 -11.57
N LEU A 194 3.69 -10.32 -12.20
CA LEU A 194 4.18 -11.55 -11.56
C LEU A 194 5.23 -11.24 -10.48
N LEU A 195 6.12 -10.29 -10.71
CA LEU A 195 7.14 -9.91 -9.72
C LEU A 195 6.53 -9.30 -8.45
N PHE A 196 5.45 -8.52 -8.61
CA PHE A 196 4.77 -7.86 -7.50
C PHE A 196 3.71 -8.75 -6.83
N ARG A 197 3.40 -9.90 -7.43
CA ARG A 197 2.46 -10.89 -6.88
C ARG A 197 3.17 -11.69 -5.79
N ASN A 198 2.52 -11.83 -4.65
CA ASN A 198 2.99 -12.68 -3.57
C ASN A 198 1.97 -13.80 -3.32
N LEU A 199 2.38 -15.04 -3.59
CA LEU A 199 1.53 -16.23 -3.42
C LEU A 199 1.34 -16.59 -1.95
N ASP A 200 2.36 -16.39 -1.12
CA ASP A 200 2.28 -16.73 0.29
C ASP A 200 1.42 -15.73 1.08
N LEU A 201 1.33 -14.47 0.63
CA LEU A 201 0.38 -13.50 1.19
C LEU A 201 -1.07 -13.96 0.96
N GLU A 202 -1.38 -14.46 -0.24
CA GLU A 202 -2.69 -15.03 -0.57
C GLU A 202 -3.03 -16.21 0.36
N ALA A 203 -2.08 -17.12 0.56
CA ALA A 203 -2.21 -18.23 1.50
C ALA A 203 -2.41 -17.75 2.95
N TYR A 204 -1.63 -16.77 3.40
CA TYR A 204 -1.73 -16.23 4.76
C TYR A 204 -3.09 -15.61 5.07
N ILE A 205 -3.67 -14.90 4.11
CA ILE A 205 -5.00 -14.30 4.26
C ILE A 205 -6.04 -15.40 4.50
N LYS A 206 -5.95 -16.51 3.77
CA LYS A 206 -6.82 -17.68 3.91
C LYS A 206 -6.59 -18.47 5.20
N GLU A 207 -5.34 -18.55 5.67
CA GLU A 207 -5.00 -19.15 6.97
C GLU A 207 -5.61 -18.35 8.13
N CYS A 208 -5.60 -17.02 8.04
CA CYS A 208 -6.14 -16.13 9.07
C CYS A 208 -7.66 -16.20 9.17
N ASP A 209 -8.36 -16.20 8.02
CA ASP A 209 -9.81 -16.35 7.93
C ASP A 209 -10.22 -16.81 6.53
N ILE A 210 -10.89 -17.95 6.44
CA ILE A 210 -11.36 -18.54 5.18
C ILE A 210 -12.36 -17.61 4.47
N ALA A 211 -13.12 -16.82 5.23
CA ALA A 211 -14.11 -15.89 4.69
C ALA A 211 -13.48 -14.66 4.01
N LYS A 212 -12.21 -14.35 4.30
CA LYS A 212 -11.53 -13.19 3.68
C LYS A 212 -11.27 -13.43 2.21
N GLN A 213 -11.48 -12.40 1.42
CA GLN A 213 -11.21 -12.42 -0.01
C GLN A 213 -9.88 -11.74 -0.30
N SER A 214 -9.12 -12.30 -1.23
CA SER A 214 -7.89 -11.70 -1.77
C SER A 214 -8.16 -11.35 -3.23
N ILE A 215 -7.93 -10.09 -3.60
CA ILE A 215 -8.19 -9.59 -4.95
C ILE A 215 -6.93 -8.88 -5.44
N TYR A 216 -6.52 -9.15 -6.68
CA TYR A 216 -5.44 -8.41 -7.32
C TYR A 216 -5.95 -7.18 -8.05
N LEU A 217 -5.38 -6.02 -7.75
CA LEU A 217 -5.64 -4.79 -8.50
C LEU A 217 -4.42 -4.45 -9.35
N ILE A 218 -4.52 -4.70 -10.65
CA ILE A 218 -3.46 -4.44 -11.61
C ILE A 218 -3.53 -2.96 -11.99
N ASN A 219 -2.66 -2.16 -11.40
CA ASN A 219 -2.62 -0.72 -11.59
C ASN A 219 -1.67 -0.32 -12.72
N LYS A 220 -1.84 0.90 -13.26
CA LYS A 220 -1.05 1.49 -14.35
C LYS A 220 -1.28 0.83 -15.71
N ILE A 221 -2.53 0.43 -15.98
CA ILE A 221 -2.91 -0.22 -17.24
C ILE A 221 -2.79 0.71 -18.45
N ASP A 222 -2.69 2.02 -18.23
CA ASP A 222 -2.39 3.04 -19.23
C ASP A 222 -1.02 2.85 -19.90
N LEU A 223 -0.11 2.11 -19.26
CA LEU A 223 1.22 1.79 -19.80
C LEU A 223 1.23 0.56 -20.72
N LEU A 224 0.12 -0.19 -20.81
CA LEU A 224 0.01 -1.39 -21.63
C LEU A 224 -0.74 -1.11 -22.93
N SER A 225 -0.34 -1.80 -24.01
CA SER A 225 -1.16 -1.85 -25.22
C SER A 225 -2.43 -2.66 -24.98
N LYS A 226 -3.45 -2.47 -25.82
CA LYS A 226 -4.68 -3.28 -25.74
C LYS A 226 -4.38 -4.77 -25.86
N GLU A 227 -3.52 -5.17 -26.80
CA GLU A 227 -3.12 -6.56 -27.02
C GLU A 227 -2.41 -7.15 -25.79
N GLN A 228 -1.50 -6.40 -25.16
CA GLN A 228 -0.82 -6.83 -23.93
C GLN A 228 -1.80 -7.01 -22.77
N MET A 229 -2.76 -6.10 -22.63
CA MET A 229 -3.80 -6.18 -21.61
C MET A 229 -4.68 -7.42 -21.78
N GLU A 230 -5.07 -7.74 -23.01
CA GLU A 230 -5.85 -8.95 -23.32
C GLU A 230 -5.04 -10.22 -23.05
N SER A 231 -3.75 -10.23 -23.40
CA SER A 231 -2.85 -11.35 -23.08
C SER A 231 -2.74 -11.58 -21.58
N TRP A 232 -2.56 -10.52 -20.78
CA TRP A 232 -2.55 -10.65 -19.33
C TRP A 232 -3.90 -11.10 -18.79
N ARG A 233 -5.00 -10.55 -19.29
CA ARG A 233 -6.35 -10.94 -18.90
C ARG A 233 -6.59 -12.44 -19.13
N ASN A 234 -6.19 -12.97 -20.29
CA ASN A 234 -6.29 -14.40 -20.59
C ASN A 234 -5.46 -15.23 -19.60
N TRP A 235 -4.23 -14.81 -19.31
CA TRP A 235 -3.37 -15.49 -18.34
C TRP A 235 -4.00 -15.57 -16.94
N PHE A 236 -4.59 -14.47 -16.43
CA PHE A 236 -5.25 -14.48 -15.13
C PHE A 236 -6.53 -15.34 -15.14
N MET A 237 -7.27 -15.38 -16.25
CA MET A 237 -8.44 -16.25 -16.39
C MET A 237 -8.08 -17.73 -16.38
N GLU A 238 -7.02 -18.11 -17.09
CA GLU A 238 -6.50 -19.50 -17.17
C GLU A 238 -5.99 -20.00 -15.81
N ASN A 239 -5.37 -19.13 -15.01
CA ASN A 239 -4.84 -19.47 -13.69
C ASN A 239 -5.87 -19.31 -12.55
N ASP A 240 -7.14 -19.01 -12.88
CA ASP A 240 -8.24 -18.79 -11.92
C ASP A 240 -7.94 -17.75 -10.83
N VAL A 241 -7.26 -16.68 -11.23
CA VAL A 241 -6.83 -15.61 -10.32
C VAL A 241 -7.83 -14.45 -10.35
N ASP A 242 -8.35 -14.07 -9.19
CA ASP A 242 -9.28 -12.94 -9.06
C ASP A 242 -8.53 -11.61 -9.20
N ALA A 243 -8.64 -10.98 -10.37
CA ALA A 243 -7.93 -9.76 -10.71
C ALA A 243 -8.87 -8.70 -11.29
N VAL A 244 -8.47 -7.44 -11.18
CA VAL A 244 -9.15 -6.28 -11.76
C VAL A 244 -8.11 -5.35 -12.36
N PHE A 245 -8.34 -4.90 -13.59
CA PHE A 245 -7.49 -3.92 -14.27
C PHE A 245 -7.94 -2.50 -13.91
N TRP A 246 -6.99 -1.64 -13.53
CA TRP A 246 -7.26 -0.30 -13.02
C TRP A 246 -6.24 0.75 -13.51
N SER A 247 -6.72 1.94 -13.85
CA SER A 247 -5.89 3.12 -14.07
C SER A 247 -6.31 4.24 -13.13
N ALA A 248 -5.38 4.78 -12.35
CA ALA A 248 -5.64 5.98 -11.57
C ALA A 248 -5.62 7.27 -12.42
N LEU A 249 -4.98 7.23 -13.60
CA LEU A 249 -4.96 8.33 -14.56
C LEU A 249 -6.21 8.25 -15.43
N GLU A 250 -6.95 9.36 -15.53
CA GLU A 250 -8.03 9.46 -16.50
C GLU A 250 -7.44 9.49 -17.92
N PRO A 251 -8.08 8.83 -18.90
CA PRO A 251 -7.71 9.04 -20.28
C PRO A 251 -8.07 10.49 -20.65
N GLU A 252 -7.07 11.38 -20.72
CA GLU A 252 -7.23 12.80 -21.10
C GLU A 252 -7.78 13.05 -22.53
N ALA A 253 -8.26 12.03 -23.24
CA ALA A 253 -8.38 12.07 -24.69
C ALA A 253 -9.79 11.82 -25.28
N ASN A 254 -10.91 12.00 -24.56
CA ASN A 254 -12.24 11.91 -25.20
C ASN A 254 -13.36 12.86 -24.70
N CYS A 255 -13.07 13.84 -23.84
CA CYS A 255 -14.10 14.77 -23.32
C CYS A 255 -14.09 16.20 -23.90
N SER A 256 -13.24 16.50 -24.90
CA SER A 256 -13.16 17.84 -25.52
C SER A 256 -13.73 17.93 -26.95
N GLY A 257 -14.39 16.89 -27.47
CA GLY A 257 -14.79 16.82 -28.90
C GLY A 257 -16.28 17.03 -29.23
N VAL A 258 -17.18 17.12 -28.25
CA VAL A 258 -18.64 17.11 -28.50
C VAL A 258 -19.35 18.17 -27.65
N MET A 259 -18.99 19.45 -27.80
CA MET A 259 -19.85 20.55 -27.32
C MET A 259 -19.50 21.93 -27.93
N GLU A 260 -19.17 22.02 -29.21
CA GLU A 260 -19.09 23.31 -29.92
C GLU A 260 -19.66 23.22 -31.35
N LYS A 261 -20.93 22.82 -31.49
CA LYS A 261 -21.69 23.01 -32.74
C LYS A 261 -23.18 23.15 -32.45
N SER A 262 -23.60 24.30 -31.93
CA SER A 262 -24.93 24.92 -32.17
C SER A 262 -25.21 26.03 -31.17
N LYS A 263 -24.92 27.28 -31.56
CA LYS A 263 -25.64 28.52 -31.21
C LYS A 263 -24.81 29.72 -31.68
N HIS A 264 -25.10 30.19 -32.89
CA HIS A 264 -25.26 31.60 -33.25
C HIS A 264 -25.28 31.71 -34.78
N ASN A 265 -26.43 31.37 -35.36
CA ASN A 265 -26.95 32.14 -36.47
C ASN A 265 -27.61 33.36 -35.83
N GLU A 266 -27.03 34.55 -36.04
CA GLU A 266 -27.74 35.71 -36.59
C GLU A 266 -26.85 36.95 -36.52
N SER A 267 -26.67 37.53 -37.70
CA SER A 267 -26.43 38.96 -37.98
C SER A 267 -25.13 39.64 -37.52
N GLY A 268 -24.43 40.19 -38.51
CA GLY A 268 -23.96 41.57 -38.43
C GLY A 268 -22.47 41.79 -38.30
N ASP A 269 -21.78 41.69 -39.44
CA ASP A 269 -20.90 42.72 -40.02
C ASP A 269 -19.81 43.43 -39.16
N GLY A 270 -18.60 43.53 -39.72
CA GLY A 270 -17.69 44.65 -39.43
C GLY A 270 -16.49 44.41 -38.51
N SER A 271 -15.44 43.80 -39.08
CA SER A 271 -14.03 44.24 -39.03
C SER A 271 -13.39 44.80 -37.74
N GLU A 272 -12.33 44.09 -37.29
CA GLU A 272 -10.98 44.59 -36.95
C GLU A 272 -10.79 45.71 -35.91
N LYS A 273 -10.20 45.40 -34.73
CA LYS A 273 -8.76 45.58 -34.40
C LYS A 273 -8.49 45.59 -32.89
N LYS A 274 -7.31 45.03 -32.58
CA LYS A 274 -6.47 45.12 -31.36
C LYS A 274 -6.68 46.39 -30.51
N VAL A 275 -6.58 46.26 -29.18
CA VAL A 275 -5.42 46.72 -28.38
C VAL A 275 -5.66 46.47 -26.87
N GLU A 276 -4.55 46.07 -26.26
CA GLU A 276 -4.14 45.88 -24.87
C GLU A 276 -4.67 46.80 -23.73
N ASN A 277 -4.68 46.19 -22.53
CA ASN A 277 -4.08 46.62 -21.26
C ASN A 277 -4.84 47.44 -20.19
N ARG A 278 -4.66 46.93 -18.96
CA ARG A 278 -4.48 47.57 -17.62
C ARG A 278 -5.69 47.75 -16.68
N ASP A 279 -5.68 46.91 -15.65
CA ASP A 279 -5.60 47.21 -14.20
C ASP A 279 -6.20 48.52 -13.67
N GLN A 280 -7.09 48.40 -12.68
CA GLN A 280 -6.90 48.94 -11.31
C GLN A 280 -8.12 48.69 -10.40
N ASP A 281 -7.86 47.99 -9.30
CA ASP A 281 -8.15 48.29 -7.89
C ASP A 281 -9.43 49.04 -7.49
N SER A 282 -10.17 48.51 -6.50
CA SER A 282 -10.35 49.17 -5.19
C SER A 282 -11.22 48.38 -4.19
N ASP A 283 -10.83 48.54 -2.93
CA ASP A 283 -11.23 47.87 -1.68
C ASP A 283 -12.64 48.18 -1.14
N GLY A 284 -13.12 47.37 -0.18
CA GLY A 284 -14.24 47.76 0.68
C GLY A 284 -14.76 46.69 1.65
N SER A 285 -14.28 46.74 2.90
CA SER A 285 -14.51 45.82 4.03
C SER A 285 -15.93 45.71 4.64
N SER A 286 -16.15 44.55 5.29
CA SER A 286 -16.71 44.33 6.65
C SER A 286 -18.16 43.81 6.86
N SER A 287 -18.19 42.56 7.37
CA SER A 287 -18.93 42.04 8.54
C SER A 287 -20.46 42.09 8.63
N GLY A 288 -21.05 40.88 8.77
CA GLY A 288 -21.82 40.56 9.97
C GLY A 288 -23.27 40.05 9.81
N VAL A 289 -23.45 38.77 10.17
CA VAL A 289 -24.61 38.16 10.87
C VAL A 289 -25.80 37.64 10.05
N ASN A 290 -25.87 36.29 10.04
CA ASN A 290 -26.99 35.35 10.15
C ASN A 290 -28.36 35.63 9.48
N GLY A 291 -28.79 34.67 8.66
CA GLY A 291 -30.18 34.42 8.32
C GLY A 291 -30.28 33.22 7.37
N ASP A 292 -30.95 32.16 7.83
CA ASP A 292 -31.25 30.94 7.10
C ASP A 292 -32.09 31.19 5.83
N ASP A 293 -32.14 30.13 5.01
CA ASP A 293 -33.11 29.80 3.96
C ASP A 293 -32.74 30.08 2.48
N ASP A 294 -32.59 28.94 1.80
CA ASP A 294 -33.09 28.61 0.45
C ASP A 294 -32.47 29.32 -0.77
N ASP A 295 -31.66 28.60 -1.55
CA ASP A 295 -32.09 28.19 -2.89
C ASP A 295 -31.04 27.35 -3.63
N GLY A 296 -31.49 26.27 -4.25
CA GLY A 296 -30.68 25.33 -4.98
C GLY A 296 -30.34 25.76 -6.41
N LYS A 297 -29.24 25.21 -6.92
CA LYS A 297 -28.99 24.75 -8.31
C LYS A 297 -27.48 24.70 -8.52
N HIS A 298 -26.88 23.52 -8.47
CA HIS A 298 -25.68 23.11 -9.23
C HIS A 298 -25.17 21.77 -8.70
N SER A 299 -25.78 20.65 -9.10
CA SER A 299 -25.08 19.35 -9.29
C SER A 299 -26.04 18.29 -9.85
N HIS A 300 -26.62 18.55 -11.02
CA HIS A 300 -27.42 17.56 -11.75
C HIS A 300 -27.05 17.58 -13.24
N SER A 301 -25.89 17.01 -13.56
CA SER A 301 -25.53 16.67 -14.95
C SER A 301 -24.96 15.25 -15.08
N CYS A 302 -24.36 14.69 -14.02
CA CYS A 302 -23.75 13.35 -14.10
C CYS A 302 -24.67 12.18 -13.69
N ARG A 303 -25.86 12.43 -13.14
CA ARG A 303 -26.73 11.38 -12.57
C ARG A 303 -27.69 10.73 -13.58
N ALA A 304 -27.77 11.23 -14.81
CA ALA A 304 -28.74 10.80 -15.82
C ALA A 304 -28.20 9.82 -16.89
N ARG A 305 -26.95 9.35 -16.76
CA ARG A 305 -26.36 8.34 -17.67
C ARG A 305 -26.13 6.95 -17.03
N LEU A 306 -26.40 6.81 -15.73
CA LEU A 306 -26.14 5.59 -14.95
C LEU A 306 -27.29 4.55 -14.99
N SER A 307 -28.28 4.74 -15.84
CA SER A 307 -29.43 3.82 -16.03
C SER A 307 -29.42 3.08 -17.37
N GLN A 308 -28.28 3.04 -18.06
CA GLN A 308 -28.08 2.12 -19.18
C GLN A 308 -27.41 0.85 -18.63
N ASN A 309 -28.22 -0.20 -18.52
CA ASN A 309 -27.85 -1.61 -18.39
C ASN A 309 -26.37 -1.89 -18.66
N ILE A 310 -25.57 -2.00 -17.60
CA ILE A 310 -24.38 -2.83 -17.66
C ILE A 310 -24.93 -4.25 -17.58
N ASP A 311 -25.17 -4.85 -18.75
CA ASP A 311 -25.06 -6.29 -18.84
C ASP A 311 -23.67 -6.63 -18.29
N VAL A 312 -23.62 -7.13 -17.07
CA VAL A 312 -22.45 -7.86 -16.56
C VAL A 312 -22.47 -9.22 -17.28
N SER A 313 -22.35 -9.16 -18.61
CA SER A 313 -22.20 -10.30 -19.49
C SER A 313 -20.78 -10.82 -19.32
N GLU A 314 -20.64 -11.81 -18.43
CA GLU A 314 -19.65 -12.91 -18.42
C GLU A 314 -18.18 -12.61 -18.75
N GLN A 315 -17.69 -11.38 -18.54
CA GLN A 315 -16.24 -11.13 -18.54
C GLN A 315 -15.69 -11.37 -17.14
N LYS A 316 -15.06 -12.52 -16.94
CA LYS A 316 -14.54 -13.01 -15.64
C LYS A 316 -13.64 -12.00 -14.91
N ILE A 317 -12.95 -11.12 -15.65
CA ILE A 317 -12.03 -10.11 -15.12
C ILE A 317 -12.37 -8.73 -15.71
N PRO A 318 -12.88 -7.78 -14.90
CA PRO A 318 -13.30 -6.46 -15.38
C PRO A 318 -12.11 -5.51 -15.57
N ILE A 319 -12.26 -4.61 -16.56
CA ILE A 319 -11.37 -3.46 -16.77
C ILE A 319 -12.13 -2.22 -16.31
N ILE A 320 -11.61 -1.57 -15.27
CA ILE A 320 -12.28 -0.47 -14.59
C ILE A 320 -11.49 0.82 -14.79
N HIS A 321 -12.18 1.86 -15.27
CA HIS A 321 -11.61 3.18 -15.51
C HIS A 321 -12.17 4.26 -14.57
N CYS A 322 -13.27 3.98 -13.89
CA CYS A 322 -13.93 4.93 -13.00
C CYS A 322 -13.85 4.52 -11.53
N ALA A 323 -13.57 5.48 -10.64
CA ALA A 323 -13.56 5.23 -9.19
C ALA A 323 -14.91 4.69 -8.67
N ALA A 324 -16.03 5.18 -9.22
CA ALA A 324 -17.36 4.72 -8.82
C ALA A 324 -17.61 3.24 -9.16
N GLU A 325 -17.12 2.79 -10.31
CA GLU A 325 -17.20 1.38 -10.72
C GLU A 325 -16.34 0.48 -9.82
N LEU A 326 -15.13 0.94 -9.45
CA LEU A 326 -14.26 0.18 -8.56
C LEU A 326 -14.86 0.08 -7.15
N ILE A 327 -15.48 1.16 -6.64
CA ILE A 327 -16.22 1.14 -5.38
C ILE A 327 -17.41 0.17 -5.47
N LEU A 328 -18.17 0.21 -6.56
CA LEU A 328 -19.29 -0.71 -6.77
C LEU A 328 -18.83 -2.17 -6.84
N PHE A 329 -17.69 -2.44 -7.48
CA PHE A 329 -17.06 -3.76 -7.50
C PHE A 329 -16.67 -4.24 -6.09
N PHE A 330 -16.08 -3.38 -5.25
CA PHE A 330 -15.79 -3.75 -3.86
C PHE A 330 -17.07 -3.98 -3.05
N LYS A 331 -18.11 -3.15 -3.26
CA LYS A 331 -19.42 -3.32 -2.62
C LYS A 331 -20.12 -4.61 -3.05
N SER A 332 -19.98 -5.04 -4.31
CA SER A 332 -20.60 -6.29 -4.80
C SER A 332 -19.93 -7.55 -4.28
N ARG A 333 -18.63 -7.48 -3.99
CA ARG A 333 -17.85 -8.57 -3.37
C ARG A 333 -18.00 -8.64 -1.86
N ALA A 334 -18.38 -7.53 -1.22
CA ALA A 334 -18.61 -7.48 0.21
C ALA A 334 -19.83 -8.32 0.58
N HIS A 335 -19.63 -9.30 1.46
CA HIS A 335 -20.75 -9.90 2.19
C HIS A 335 -21.24 -8.85 3.18
N ILE A 336 -22.47 -8.36 3.01
CA ILE A 336 -23.06 -7.34 3.88
C ILE A 336 -23.14 -7.90 5.29
N ILE A 337 -22.27 -7.42 6.19
CA ILE A 337 -22.36 -7.67 7.62
C ILE A 337 -23.13 -6.48 8.20
N GLU A 338 -24.38 -6.69 8.60
CA GLU A 338 -25.35 -5.65 9.02
C GLU A 338 -24.91 -4.70 10.16
N ARG A 339 -23.70 -4.83 10.72
CA ARG A 339 -23.29 -4.14 11.95
C ARG A 339 -22.02 -3.29 11.85
N ARG A 340 -21.29 -3.32 10.74
CA ARG A 340 -20.12 -2.45 10.54
C ARG A 340 -19.86 -2.20 9.06
N PRO A 341 -19.27 -1.04 8.70
CA PRO A 341 -18.75 -0.88 7.35
C PRO A 341 -17.76 -2.00 7.04
N PHE A 342 -17.81 -2.51 5.81
CA PHE A 342 -16.82 -3.48 5.37
C PHE A 342 -15.50 -2.76 5.11
N VAL A 343 -14.41 -3.44 5.43
CA VAL A 343 -13.07 -2.87 5.41
C VAL A 343 -12.26 -3.51 4.28
N VAL A 344 -11.72 -2.67 3.40
CA VAL A 344 -10.82 -3.10 2.33
C VAL A 344 -9.39 -2.70 2.69
N GLY A 345 -8.51 -3.69 2.89
CA GLY A 345 -7.10 -3.48 3.14
C GLY A 345 -6.31 -3.38 1.83
N MET A 346 -5.52 -2.32 1.65
CA MET A 346 -4.71 -2.11 0.45
C MET A 346 -3.25 -2.43 0.77
N VAL A 347 -2.71 -3.46 0.12
CA VAL A 347 -1.35 -3.97 0.33
C VAL A 347 -0.58 -3.99 -0.99
N GLY A 348 0.74 -3.82 -0.95
CA GLY A 348 1.59 -3.96 -2.13
C GLY A 348 2.93 -3.24 -2.00
N TYR A 349 3.80 -3.46 -2.97
CA TYR A 349 5.17 -2.92 -2.99
C TYR A 349 5.18 -1.39 -3.04
N PRO A 350 6.28 -0.73 -2.64
CA PRO A 350 6.46 0.70 -2.90
C PRO A 350 6.25 1.04 -4.39
N ASN A 351 5.82 2.28 -4.69
CA ASN A 351 5.69 2.81 -6.05
C ASN A 351 4.71 2.12 -7.02
N VAL A 352 4.00 1.06 -6.61
CA VAL A 352 2.94 0.44 -7.43
C VAL A 352 1.69 1.32 -7.59
N GLY A 353 1.59 2.42 -6.83
CA GLY A 353 0.50 3.41 -6.94
C GLY A 353 -0.67 3.21 -5.97
N LYS A 354 -0.44 2.59 -4.81
CA LYS A 354 -1.45 2.40 -3.75
C LYS A 354 -2.09 3.71 -3.29
N SER A 355 -1.26 4.64 -2.81
CA SER A 355 -1.73 5.94 -2.31
C SER A 355 -2.32 6.83 -3.43
N SER A 356 -1.86 6.68 -4.68
CA SER A 356 -2.50 7.34 -5.84
C SER A 356 -3.90 6.79 -6.11
N THR A 357 -4.06 5.47 -6.06
CA THR A 357 -5.37 4.81 -6.20
C THR A 357 -6.33 5.26 -5.11
N ILE A 358 -5.86 5.33 -3.86
CA ILE A 358 -6.65 5.83 -2.73
C ILE A 358 -7.11 7.27 -2.95
N ASN A 359 -6.21 8.17 -3.35
CA ASN A 359 -6.57 9.56 -3.61
C ASN A 359 -7.62 9.68 -4.73
N LYS A 360 -7.53 8.82 -5.75
CA LYS A 360 -8.52 8.76 -6.83
C LYS A 360 -9.88 8.24 -6.34
N LEU A 361 -9.89 7.21 -5.50
CA LEU A 361 -11.10 6.68 -4.87
C LEU A 361 -11.78 7.69 -3.93
N MET A 362 -10.99 8.50 -3.23
CA MET A 362 -11.48 9.53 -2.31
C MET A 362 -11.93 10.83 -3.00
N ASP A 363 -11.67 10.98 -4.30
CA ASP A 363 -11.85 12.21 -5.10
C ASP A 363 -11.18 13.47 -4.49
N ARG A 364 -10.19 13.25 -3.63
CA ARG A 364 -9.40 14.31 -2.97
C ARG A 364 -8.05 13.76 -2.53
N LYS A 365 -7.05 14.63 -2.51
CA LYS A 365 -5.71 14.30 -2.02
C LYS A 365 -5.72 14.18 -0.50
N LYS A 366 -5.88 12.96 0.02
CA LYS A 366 -5.89 12.64 1.46
C LYS A 366 -4.58 12.03 1.93
N VAL A 367 -3.92 11.25 1.07
CA VAL A 367 -2.65 10.58 1.35
C VAL A 367 -1.54 11.24 0.55
N SER A 368 -0.36 11.42 1.16
CA SER A 368 0.81 11.92 0.45
C SER A 368 1.35 10.86 -0.52
N VAL A 369 1.64 11.26 -1.75
CA VAL A 369 2.24 10.39 -2.78
C VAL A 369 3.66 10.88 -3.07
N SER A 370 4.59 9.94 -3.30
CA SER A 370 5.96 10.20 -3.77
C SER A 370 6.36 9.09 -4.75
N ALA A 371 7.33 9.39 -5.63
CA ALA A 371 7.99 8.39 -6.47
C ALA A 371 9.13 7.65 -5.73
N THR A 372 9.60 8.21 -4.61
CA THR A 372 10.58 7.55 -3.75
C THR A 372 9.87 6.58 -2.79
N PRO A 373 10.36 5.34 -2.63
CA PRO A 373 9.88 4.40 -1.61
C PRO A 373 9.89 4.99 -0.19
N GLY A 374 9.04 4.45 0.70
CA GLY A 374 9.06 4.82 2.14
C GLY A 374 8.22 6.05 2.54
N LYS A 375 7.38 6.60 1.63
CA LYS A 375 6.58 7.79 1.95
C LYS A 375 5.45 7.52 2.94
N THR A 376 4.70 6.43 2.76
CA THR A 376 3.65 6.01 3.70
C THR A 376 4.32 5.17 4.79
N ARG A 377 4.42 5.72 6.00
CA ARG A 377 5.10 5.08 7.15
C ARG A 377 4.16 4.36 8.11
N HIS A 378 2.92 4.81 8.19
CA HIS A 378 1.95 4.34 9.18
C HIS A 378 0.66 3.88 8.49
N LEU A 379 0.00 2.88 9.07
CA LEU A 379 -1.34 2.46 8.66
C LEU A 379 -2.32 3.64 8.76
N GLN A 380 -3.06 3.90 7.70
CA GLN A 380 -4.11 4.92 7.68
C GLN A 380 -5.47 4.29 7.42
N THR A 381 -6.49 4.68 8.19
CA THR A 381 -7.87 4.25 7.99
C THR A 381 -8.68 5.40 7.39
N LEU A 382 -9.26 5.17 6.22
CA LEU A 382 -9.89 6.18 5.38
C LEU A 382 -11.33 5.76 5.08
N VAL A 383 -12.28 6.39 5.75
CA VAL A 383 -13.71 6.22 5.46
C VAL A 383 -14.02 6.85 4.10
N VAL A 384 -14.53 6.04 3.17
CA VAL A 384 -14.99 6.50 1.84
C VAL A 384 -16.46 6.88 1.93
N ASP A 385 -17.27 5.99 2.50
CA ASP A 385 -18.72 6.11 2.60
C ASP A 385 -19.21 5.37 3.86
N GLU A 386 -20.51 5.42 4.18
CA GLU A 386 -21.08 4.74 5.36
C GLU A 386 -20.87 3.22 5.35
N GLU A 387 -20.76 2.63 4.15
CA GLU A 387 -20.60 1.19 3.96
C GLU A 387 -19.14 0.75 3.81
N LEU A 388 -18.25 1.61 3.30
CA LEU A 388 -16.90 1.24 2.87
C LEU A 388 -15.82 2.05 3.61
N THR A 389 -14.89 1.31 4.23
CA THR A 389 -13.65 1.87 4.80
C THR A 389 -12.42 1.27 4.13
N LEU A 390 -11.49 2.12 3.68
CA LEU A 390 -10.20 1.71 3.13
C LEU A 390 -9.12 1.74 4.23
N CYS A 391 -8.22 0.77 4.25
CA CYS A 391 -7.03 0.75 5.09
C CYS A 391 -5.77 0.77 4.20
N ASP A 392 -4.97 1.83 4.30
CA ASP A 392 -3.69 1.96 3.57
C ASP A 392 -2.54 1.34 4.40
N CYS A 393 -1.88 0.33 3.84
CA CYS A 393 -0.68 -0.26 4.42
C CYS A 393 0.57 0.46 3.90
N PRO A 394 1.61 0.70 4.74
CA PRO A 394 2.91 1.13 4.23
C PRO A 394 3.41 0.18 3.12
N GLY A 395 4.19 0.71 2.17
CA GLY A 395 4.73 -0.12 1.10
C GLY A 395 5.75 -1.11 1.65
N LEU A 396 5.40 -2.40 1.69
CA LEU A 396 6.30 -3.47 2.13
C LEU A 396 6.91 -4.17 0.92
N VAL A 397 8.23 -4.35 0.95
CA VAL A 397 8.92 -5.22 0.00
C VAL A 397 8.98 -6.61 0.61
N MET A 398 8.33 -7.57 -0.04
CA MET A 398 8.30 -8.97 0.40
C MET A 398 9.43 -9.76 -0.26
N PRO A 399 9.95 -10.82 0.39
CA PRO A 399 11.00 -11.64 -0.20
C PRO A 399 10.46 -12.38 -1.44
N SER A 400 11.15 -12.19 -2.55
CA SER A 400 10.87 -12.81 -3.84
C SER A 400 12.18 -13.19 -4.51
N PHE A 401 12.18 -14.12 -5.45
CA PHE A 401 13.38 -14.44 -6.21
C PHE A 401 13.70 -13.31 -7.18
N ALA A 402 14.99 -13.01 -7.33
CA ALA A 402 15.45 -12.02 -8.29
C ALA A 402 16.63 -12.54 -9.09
N LEU A 403 16.68 -12.17 -10.36
CA LEU A 403 17.76 -12.59 -11.25
C LEU A 403 18.98 -11.68 -11.12
N SER A 404 18.76 -10.38 -10.93
CA SER A 404 19.82 -9.38 -10.78
C SER A 404 19.38 -8.18 -9.94
N ARG A 405 20.35 -7.50 -9.33
CA ARG A 405 20.11 -6.20 -8.66
C ARG A 405 19.62 -5.14 -9.66
N SER A 406 20.14 -5.18 -10.89
CA SER A 406 19.75 -4.29 -11.99
C SER A 406 18.25 -4.35 -12.29
N GLU A 407 17.67 -5.56 -12.29
CA GLU A 407 16.24 -5.73 -12.48
C GLU A 407 15.40 -5.13 -11.34
N MET A 408 15.87 -5.23 -10.09
CA MET A 408 15.17 -4.63 -8.94
C MET A 408 15.13 -3.10 -9.04
N ILE A 409 16.20 -2.48 -9.54
CA ILE A 409 16.28 -1.03 -9.76
C ILE A 409 15.32 -0.61 -10.87
N LEU A 410 15.35 -1.28 -12.03
CA LEU A 410 14.47 -0.97 -13.16
C LEU A 410 12.98 -1.13 -12.82
N ASN A 411 12.64 -2.08 -11.94
CA ASN A 411 11.27 -2.28 -11.47
C ASN A 411 10.86 -1.30 -10.35
N GLY A 412 11.79 -0.49 -9.82
CA GLY A 412 11.51 0.51 -8.78
C GLY A 412 11.32 -0.06 -7.37
N ILE A 413 11.86 -1.26 -7.12
CA ILE A 413 11.91 -1.87 -5.78
C ILE A 413 13.00 -1.19 -4.95
N LEU A 414 14.18 -0.99 -5.56
CA LEU A 414 15.30 -0.25 -4.97
C LEU A 414 15.23 1.23 -5.33
N SER A 415 15.74 2.09 -4.44
CA SER A 415 15.83 3.54 -4.71
C SER A 415 16.92 3.83 -5.72
N ILE A 416 16.60 4.58 -6.77
CA ILE A 416 17.56 5.01 -7.80
C ILE A 416 18.58 6.00 -7.19
N ASP A 417 18.18 6.76 -6.18
CA ASP A 417 19.00 7.80 -5.54
C ASP A 417 20.24 7.23 -4.80
N HIS A 418 20.19 5.96 -4.39
CA HIS A 418 21.28 5.29 -3.64
C HIS A 418 22.03 4.24 -4.48
N MET A 419 21.90 4.29 -5.81
CA MET A 419 22.56 3.33 -6.69
C MET A 419 24.06 3.61 -6.78
N HIS A 420 24.88 2.61 -6.46
CA HIS A 420 26.35 2.69 -6.60
C HIS A 420 26.84 2.28 -7.99
N GLU A 421 26.21 1.28 -8.62
CA GLU A 421 26.57 0.78 -9.94
C GLU A 421 25.45 1.07 -10.94
N TYR A 422 25.72 1.96 -11.91
CA TYR A 422 24.74 2.43 -12.88
C TYR A 422 24.85 1.79 -14.26
N LEU A 423 26.01 1.21 -14.59
CA LEU A 423 26.25 0.64 -15.92
C LEU A 423 25.38 -0.58 -16.19
N SER A 424 25.34 -1.55 -15.27
CA SER A 424 24.59 -2.80 -15.49
C SER A 424 23.06 -2.62 -15.53
N PRO A 425 22.41 -1.73 -14.75
CA PRO A 425 21.01 -1.34 -14.97
C PRO A 425 20.74 -0.71 -16.35
N VAL A 426 21.64 0.16 -16.83
CA VAL A 426 21.49 0.82 -18.13
C VAL A 426 21.68 -0.18 -19.27
N GLU A 427 22.65 -1.08 -19.15
CA GLU A 427 22.87 -2.14 -20.13
C GLU A 427 21.63 -3.06 -20.23
N LEU A 428 21.07 -3.47 -19.09
CA LEU A 428 19.82 -4.23 -19.06
C LEU A 428 18.65 -3.45 -19.69
N LEU A 429 18.58 -2.12 -19.51
CA LEU A 429 17.59 -1.29 -20.16
C LEU A 429 17.76 -1.27 -21.69
N LEU A 430 18.99 -1.17 -22.18
CA LEU A 430 19.31 -1.16 -23.61
C LEU A 430 18.97 -2.50 -24.30
N THR A 431 19.05 -3.62 -23.58
CA THR A 431 18.57 -4.91 -24.13
C THR A 431 17.04 -4.97 -24.31
N ARG A 432 16.28 -4.14 -23.60
CA ARG A 432 14.80 -4.16 -23.58
C ARG A 432 14.17 -3.09 -24.47
N VAL A 433 14.83 -1.95 -24.64
CA VAL A 433 14.29 -0.80 -25.39
C VAL A 433 15.13 -0.56 -26.65
N PRO A 434 14.53 -0.64 -27.85
CA PRO A 434 15.26 -0.38 -29.09
C PRO A 434 15.82 1.04 -29.14
N ARG A 435 17.02 1.17 -29.71
CA ARG A 435 17.76 2.42 -29.87
C ARG A 435 16.92 3.58 -30.43
N ARG A 436 16.06 3.31 -31.42
CA ARG A 436 15.21 4.31 -32.08
C ARG A 436 14.33 5.12 -31.11
N TYR A 437 13.93 4.51 -29.98
CA TYR A 437 13.12 5.22 -28.98
C TYR A 437 13.93 6.28 -28.23
N PHE A 438 15.19 5.99 -27.89
CA PHE A 438 16.07 6.96 -27.23
C PHE A 438 16.36 8.15 -28.14
N GLU A 439 16.68 7.90 -29.41
CA GLU A 439 16.93 8.96 -30.39
C GLU A 439 15.69 9.86 -30.57
N LYS A 440 14.50 9.26 -30.63
CA LYS A 440 13.24 10.00 -30.80
C LYS A 440 12.85 10.81 -29.56
N ILE A 441 12.97 10.24 -28.36
CA ILE A 441 12.53 10.89 -27.12
C ILE A 441 13.52 11.98 -26.69
N TYR A 442 14.82 11.68 -26.72
CA TYR A 442 15.86 12.59 -26.25
C TYR A 442 16.46 13.47 -27.36
N SER A 443 16.05 13.27 -28.63
CA SER A 443 16.60 14.00 -29.79
C SER A 443 18.12 13.89 -29.90
N ILE A 444 18.68 12.73 -29.54
CA ILE A 444 20.11 12.42 -29.60
C ILE A 444 20.42 11.58 -30.84
N MET A 445 21.58 11.82 -31.46
CA MET A 445 22.13 10.94 -32.49
C MET A 445 23.17 10.03 -31.85
N LEU A 446 22.81 8.80 -31.59
CA LEU A 446 23.75 7.81 -31.09
C LEU A 446 24.69 7.44 -32.24
N THR A 447 25.99 7.36 -32.01
CA THR A 447 26.90 6.94 -33.08
C THR A 447 26.78 5.43 -33.28
N SER A 448 26.78 4.95 -34.53
CA SER A 448 26.90 3.51 -34.78
C SER A 448 28.36 3.14 -34.53
N THR A 449 28.64 2.43 -33.45
CA THR A 449 29.96 1.88 -33.17
C THR A 449 30.19 0.60 -33.97
N ALA A 450 30.17 0.68 -35.30
CA ALA A 450 30.86 -0.26 -36.20
C ALA A 450 30.62 0.10 -37.68
N ASP A 451 31.72 0.32 -38.39
CA ASP A 451 31.82 0.24 -39.86
C ASP A 451 31.80 -1.22 -40.37
N ASN A 452 31.06 -2.12 -39.70
CA ASN A 452 30.95 -3.52 -40.12
C ASN A 452 29.55 -3.79 -40.69
N ASP A 453 29.52 -4.12 -41.98
CA ASP A 453 28.36 -4.45 -42.84
C ASP A 453 27.54 -5.69 -42.40
N SER A 454 27.41 -5.98 -41.11
CA SER A 454 26.56 -7.04 -40.58
C SER A 454 25.28 -6.46 -39.98
N ASN A 455 24.14 -6.80 -40.59
CA ASN A 455 22.75 -6.43 -40.27
C ASN A 455 22.24 -6.72 -38.84
N GLU A 456 23.12 -6.90 -37.86
CA GLU A 456 22.73 -7.01 -36.46
C GLU A 456 22.78 -5.60 -35.86
N GLU A 457 21.64 -5.13 -35.34
CA GLU A 457 21.58 -3.89 -34.57
C GLU A 457 22.70 -3.92 -33.52
N SER A 458 23.77 -3.16 -33.76
CA SER A 458 24.94 -3.13 -32.89
C SER A 458 24.47 -2.75 -31.49
N LEU A 459 24.66 -3.67 -30.55
CA LEU A 459 24.26 -3.46 -29.16
C LEU A 459 24.98 -2.22 -28.64
N LEU A 460 24.20 -1.18 -28.35
CA LEU A 460 24.71 0.06 -27.78
C LEU A 460 25.26 -0.26 -26.39
N SER A 461 26.50 0.17 -26.12
CA SER A 461 27.06 0.07 -24.77
C SER A 461 26.36 1.06 -23.84
N ALA A 462 26.19 0.69 -22.57
CA ALA A 462 25.72 1.61 -21.55
C ALA A 462 26.58 2.87 -21.45
N HIS A 463 27.89 2.75 -21.70
CA HIS A 463 28.80 3.90 -21.74
C HIS A 463 28.43 4.85 -22.88
N ASP A 464 28.22 4.33 -24.09
CA ASP A 464 27.93 5.13 -25.29
C ASP A 464 26.58 5.85 -25.23
N LEU A 465 25.62 5.34 -24.45
CA LEU A 465 24.35 6.03 -24.21
C LEU A 465 24.52 7.21 -23.22
N LEU A 466 25.40 7.06 -22.23
CA LEU A 466 25.52 8.01 -21.11
C LEU A 466 26.47 9.17 -21.41
N THR A 467 27.43 8.97 -22.34
CA THR A 467 28.32 10.02 -22.86
C THR A 467 27.69 10.74 -24.03
#